data_AF-A0A4R4Y8V0-F1
#
_entry.id   AF-A0A4R4Y8V0-F1
#
_cell.length_a   1.000
_cell.length_b   1.000
_cell.length_c   1.000
_cell.angle_alpha   90.00
_cell.angle_beta   90.00
_cell.angle_gamma   90.00
#
_symmetry.space_group_name_H-M   'P 1'
#
loop_
_entity.id
_entity.type
_entity.pdbx_description
1 polymer ?
#
loop_
_entity_poly.entity_id
_entity_poly.type
_entity_poly.pdbx_seq_one_letter_code
_entity_poly.pdbx_strand_id
1 'polypeptide(L)'
;MAHRKRRVAAFVGLSNQIHAQLDQVFPGLTGCYAHGLEAASLRVIMRDIPDPARVQRLGVEGLVKFVRRRGVRMTRPKATQIVETARLALRLAETDHAAALAVLSADVALYDALDKELQHTVEQL
;
A
#
# COMPACT_ATOMS: atom_id res chain seq x y z
N MET A 1 27.09 -12.91 -0.71
CA MET A 1 26.57 -12.21 -1.91
C MET A 1 25.41 -12.93 -2.61
N ALA A 2 25.48 -14.24 -2.91
CA ALA A 2 24.40 -14.96 -3.60
C ALA A 2 23.06 -14.97 -2.84
N HIS A 3 23.09 -15.14 -1.52
CA HIS A 3 21.88 -15.10 -0.67
C HIS A 3 21.18 -13.73 -0.69
N ARG A 4 21.95 -12.62 -0.62
CA ARG A 4 21.41 -11.25 -0.73
C ARG A 4 20.74 -10.99 -2.08
N LYS A 5 21.37 -11.40 -3.19
CA LYS A 5 20.79 -11.23 -4.53
C LYS A 5 19.44 -11.96 -4.67
N ARG A 6 19.34 -13.19 -4.15
CA ARG A 6 18.07 -13.95 -4.17
C ARG A 6 16.98 -13.26 -3.34
N ARG A 7 17.32 -12.74 -2.16
CA ARG A 7 16.36 -12.00 -1.31
C ARG A 7 15.87 -10.72 -1.97
N VAL A 8 16.76 -9.94 -2.58
CA VAL A 8 16.36 -8.73 -3.34
C VAL A 8 15.45 -9.09 -4.51
N ALA A 9 15.75 -10.17 -5.25
CA ALA A 9 14.89 -10.62 -6.34
C ALA A 9 13.49 -11.05 -5.85
N ALA A 10 13.41 -11.76 -4.73
CA ALA A 10 12.14 -12.13 -4.11
C ALA A 10 11.35 -10.91 -3.63
N PHE A 11 12.04 -9.93 -3.02
CA PHE A 11 11.44 -8.68 -2.59
C PHE A 11 10.86 -7.86 -3.75
N VAL A 12 11.59 -7.75 -4.86
CA VAL A 12 11.12 -7.07 -6.07
C VAL A 12 9.91 -7.81 -6.67
N GLY A 13 9.96 -9.15 -6.73
CA GLY A 13 8.84 -9.96 -7.18
C GLY A 13 7.57 -9.73 -6.35
N LEU A 14 7.70 -9.74 -5.02
CA LEU A 14 6.60 -9.47 -4.10
C LEU A 14 6.06 -8.05 -4.24
N SER A 15 6.93 -7.05 -4.40
CA SER A 15 6.52 -5.66 -4.63
C SER A 15 5.67 -5.52 -5.89
N ASN A 16 6.04 -6.19 -6.98
CA ASN A 16 5.28 -6.17 -8.23
C ASN A 16 3.93 -6.88 -8.09
N GLN A 17 3.89 -8.00 -7.36
CA GLN A 17 2.65 -8.72 -7.08
C GLN A 17 1.68 -7.87 -6.26
N ILE A 18 2.17 -7.20 -5.22
CA ILE A 18 1.39 -6.28 -4.40
C ILE A 18 0.85 -5.12 -5.24
N HIS A 19 1.65 -4.57 -6.17
CA HIS A 19 1.16 -3.55 -7.09
C HIS A 19 -0.02 -4.04 -7.95
N ALA A 20 0.08 -5.25 -8.50
CA ALA A 20 -0.99 -5.83 -9.31
C ALA A 20 -2.27 -6.07 -8.49
N GLN A 21 -2.14 -6.64 -7.29
CA GLN A 21 -3.27 -6.87 -6.39
C GLN A 21 -3.90 -5.56 -5.91
N LEU A 22 -3.07 -4.56 -5.62
CA LEU A 22 -3.55 -3.25 -5.20
C LEU A 22 -4.32 -2.55 -6.30
N ASP A 23 -3.88 -2.65 -7.55
CA ASP A 23 -4.62 -2.10 -8.68
C ASP A 23 -5.96 -2.84 -8.89
N GLN A 24 -6.04 -4.12 -8.53
CA GLN A 24 -7.29 -4.88 -8.56
C GLN A 24 -8.29 -4.41 -7.49
N VAL A 25 -7.84 -4.14 -6.25
CA VAL A 25 -8.74 -3.77 -5.14
C VAL A 25 -8.97 -2.27 -5.00
N PHE A 26 -8.00 -1.46 -5.40
CA PHE A 26 -8.02 0.00 -5.34
C PHE A 26 -7.29 0.58 -6.57
N PRO A 27 -7.95 0.50 -7.75
CA PRO A 27 -7.39 0.99 -9.01
C PRO A 27 -6.84 2.42 -8.92
N GLY A 28 -5.63 2.62 -9.43
CA GLY A 28 -5.00 3.94 -9.54
C GLY A 28 -4.40 4.53 -8.25
N LEU A 29 -4.52 3.85 -7.10
CA LEU A 29 -3.93 4.34 -5.84
C LEU A 29 -2.41 4.47 -5.94
N THR A 30 -1.73 3.49 -6.55
CA THR A 30 -0.28 3.49 -6.74
C THR A 30 0.19 4.68 -7.56
N GLY A 31 -0.58 5.09 -8.57
CA GLY A 31 -0.33 6.28 -9.40
C GLY A 31 -0.36 7.60 -8.63
N CYS A 32 -0.88 7.62 -7.39
CA CYS A 32 -0.76 8.78 -6.51
C CYS A 32 0.67 8.97 -5.95
N TYR A 33 1.60 8.04 -6.15
CA TYR A 33 2.91 8.02 -5.51
C TYR A 33 4.04 7.86 -6.50
N ALA A 34 5.02 8.79 -6.47
CA ALA A 34 6.20 8.72 -7.34
C ALA A 34 7.16 7.57 -6.95
N HIS A 35 7.23 7.24 -5.66
CA HIS A 35 8.14 6.22 -5.11
C HIS A 35 7.43 4.89 -4.79
N GLY A 36 6.20 4.69 -5.30
CA GLY A 36 5.43 3.46 -5.10
C GLY A 36 5.34 3.03 -3.64
N LEU A 37 5.59 1.73 -3.37
CA LEU A 37 5.44 1.11 -2.05
C LEU A 37 6.40 1.64 -0.99
N GLU A 38 7.44 2.38 -1.34
CA GLU A 38 8.34 3.02 -0.36
C GLU A 38 7.66 4.17 0.40
N ALA A 39 6.57 4.73 -0.15
CA ALA A 39 5.84 5.79 0.50
C ALA A 39 5.13 5.29 1.77
N ALA A 40 5.59 5.77 2.94
CA ALA A 40 5.02 5.38 4.23
C ALA A 40 3.49 5.56 4.34
N SER A 41 2.93 6.59 3.68
CA SER A 41 1.47 6.81 3.69
C SER A 41 0.72 5.82 2.80
N LEU A 42 1.34 5.36 1.70
CA LEU A 42 0.79 4.29 0.86
C LEU A 42 0.76 2.98 1.65
N ARG A 43 1.85 2.62 2.34
CA ARG A 43 1.91 1.43 3.19
C ARG A 43 0.83 1.43 4.27
N VAL A 44 0.60 2.57 4.93
CA VAL A 44 -0.49 2.72 5.90
C VAL A 44 -1.85 2.44 5.26
N ILE A 45 -2.12 2.98 4.08
CA ILE A 45 -3.40 2.77 3.39
C ILE A 45 -3.56 1.31 3.01
N MET A 46 -2.55 0.70 2.40
CA MET A 46 -2.58 -0.70 1.97
C MET A 46 -2.79 -1.68 3.13
N ARG A 47 -2.14 -1.42 4.27
CA ARG A 47 -2.24 -2.27 5.45
C ARG A 47 -3.59 -2.15 6.15
N ASP A 48 -4.10 -0.92 6.28
CA ASP A 48 -5.17 -0.64 7.24
C ASP A 48 -6.52 -0.31 6.58
N ILE A 49 -6.53 0.22 5.35
CA ILE A 49 -7.71 0.63 4.57
C ILE A 49 -7.55 0.49 3.04
N PRO A 50 -7.17 -0.68 2.49
CA PRO A 50 -7.06 -0.92 1.04
C PRO A 50 -8.42 -1.01 0.31
N ASP A 51 -9.38 -0.14 0.66
CA ASP A 51 -10.74 -0.12 0.13
C ASP A 51 -11.11 1.31 -0.33
N PRO A 52 -11.36 1.53 -1.64
CA PRO A 52 -11.74 2.84 -2.17
C PRO A 52 -13.04 3.38 -1.56
N ALA A 53 -14.03 2.53 -1.27
CA ALA A 53 -15.29 2.97 -0.66
C ALA A 53 -15.08 3.46 0.77
N ARG A 54 -14.18 2.84 1.53
CA ARG A 54 -13.81 3.30 2.88
C ARG A 54 -13.03 4.61 2.83
N VAL A 55 -12.10 4.77 1.89
CA VAL A 55 -11.38 6.04 1.69
C VAL A 55 -12.32 7.17 1.27
N GLN A 56 -13.25 6.90 0.36
CA GLN A 56 -14.26 7.87 -0.06
C GLN A 56 -15.11 8.36 1.12
N ARG A 57 -15.54 7.44 2.00
CA ARG A 57 -16.31 7.77 3.22
C ARG A 57 -15.54 8.59 4.24
N LEU A 58 -14.23 8.36 4.38
CA LEU A 58 -13.38 9.16 5.26
C LEU A 58 -13.26 10.62 4.77
N GLY A 59 -13.22 10.80 3.45
CA GLY A 59 -12.93 12.09 2.83
C GLY A 59 -11.51 12.59 3.14
N VAL A 60 -11.19 13.78 2.65
CA VAL A 60 -9.83 14.33 2.70
C VAL A 60 -9.33 14.50 4.14
N GLU A 61 -10.08 15.19 4.99
CA GLU A 61 -9.68 15.44 6.38
C GLU A 61 -9.64 14.15 7.22
N GLY A 62 -10.59 13.23 6.99
CA GLY A 62 -10.61 11.94 7.66
C GLY A 62 -9.39 11.10 7.30
N LEU A 63 -9.00 11.07 6.03
CA LEU A 63 -7.80 10.37 5.57
C LEU A 63 -6.53 10.99 6.18
N VAL A 64 -6.40 12.33 6.17
CA VAL A 64 -5.27 13.03 6.83
C VAL A 64 -5.15 12.64 8.28
N LYS A 65 -6.26 12.67 9.03
CA LYS A 65 -6.29 12.29 10.43
C LYS A 65 -5.96 10.81 10.62
N PHE A 66 -6.48 9.94 9.76
CA PHE A 66 -6.26 8.50 9.80
C PHE A 66 -4.78 8.13 9.66
N VAL A 67 -4.09 8.73 8.68
CA VAL A 67 -2.67 8.48 8.42
C VAL A 67 -1.79 9.08 9.52
N ARG A 68 -2.11 10.30 9.98
CA ARG A 68 -1.37 10.96 11.09
C ARG A 68 -1.46 10.19 12.41
N ARG A 69 -2.60 9.61 12.73
CA ARG A 69 -2.77 8.74 13.91
C ARG A 69 -1.87 7.51 13.91
N ARG A 70 -1.30 7.16 12.76
CA ARG A 70 -0.34 6.05 12.58
C ARG A 70 1.10 6.54 12.46
N GLY A 71 1.37 7.78 12.86
CA GLY A 71 2.71 8.35 12.90
C GLY A 71 3.25 8.83 11.55
N VAL A 72 2.45 8.78 10.48
CA VAL A 72 2.89 9.17 9.13
C VAL A 72 2.34 10.54 8.75
N ARG A 73 3.19 11.39 8.16
CA ARG A 73 2.74 12.69 7.63
C ARG A 73 1.96 12.50 6.34
N MET A 74 0.88 13.25 6.21
CA MET A 74 0.17 13.39 4.94
C MET A 74 -0.28 14.84 4.75
N THR A 75 -0.12 15.33 3.52
CA THR A 75 -0.55 16.65 3.10
C THR A 75 -1.98 16.59 2.56
N ARG A 76 -2.72 17.70 2.69
CA ARG A 76 -4.07 17.80 2.11
C ARG A 76 -4.10 17.55 0.60
N PRO A 77 -3.21 18.14 -0.24
CA PRO A 77 -3.21 17.87 -1.67
C PRO A 77 -3.06 16.38 -2.01
N LYS A 78 -2.18 15.66 -1.28
CA LYS A 78 -2.03 14.21 -1.47
C LYS A 78 -3.30 13.45 -1.08
N ALA A 79 -3.91 13.82 0.05
CA ALA A 79 -5.16 13.21 0.49
C ALA A 79 -6.32 13.48 -0.48
N THR A 80 -6.41 14.69 -1.03
CA THR A 80 -7.38 15.04 -2.09
C THR A 80 -7.19 14.16 -3.30
N GLN A 81 -5.95 14.05 -3.80
CA GLN A 81 -5.65 13.19 -4.94
C GLN A 81 -6.14 11.74 -4.72
N ILE A 82 -5.82 11.15 -3.56
CA ILE A 82 -6.20 9.78 -3.22
C ILE A 82 -7.72 9.63 -3.11
N VAL A 83 -8.42 10.61 -2.51
CA VAL A 83 -9.88 10.57 -2.36
C VAL A 83 -10.57 10.71 -3.72
N GLU A 84 -10.07 11.54 -4.63
CA GLU A 84 -10.60 11.61 -6.00
C GLU A 84 -10.36 10.30 -6.76
N THR A 85 -9.17 9.69 -6.63
CA THR A 85 -8.91 8.35 -7.19
C THR A 85 -9.90 7.32 -6.64
N ALA A 86 -10.18 7.35 -5.33
CA ALA A 86 -11.13 6.45 -4.68
C ALA A 86 -12.57 6.61 -5.22
N ARG A 87 -12.96 7.83 -5.61
CA ARG A 87 -14.28 8.10 -6.20
C ARG A 87 -14.41 7.53 -7.61
N LEU A 88 -13.30 7.52 -8.37
CA LEU A 88 -13.26 7.04 -9.74
C LEU A 88 -13.00 5.52 -9.83
N ALA A 89 -12.59 4.89 -8.74
CA ALA A 89 -12.26 3.47 -8.70
C ALA A 89 -13.48 2.58 -9.02
N LEU A 90 -13.33 1.73 -10.03
CA LEU A 90 -14.27 0.66 -10.32
C LEU A 90 -14.21 -0.39 -9.21
N ARG A 91 -15.38 -0.85 -8.75
CA ARG A 91 -15.49 -1.76 -7.61
C ARG A 91 -15.63 -3.19 -8.09
N LEU A 92 -14.90 -4.11 -7.46
CA LEU A 92 -15.16 -5.54 -7.57
C LEU A 92 -16.50 -5.89 -6.91
N ALA A 93 -17.06 -7.04 -7.28
CA ALA A 93 -18.13 -7.66 -6.49
C ALA A 93 -17.63 -7.93 -5.06
N GLU A 94 -18.52 -7.84 -4.06
CA GLU A 94 -18.14 -7.87 -2.64
C GLU A 94 -17.38 -9.14 -2.23
N THR A 95 -17.78 -10.29 -2.78
CA THR A 95 -17.12 -11.58 -2.55
C THR A 95 -15.69 -11.62 -3.11
N ASP A 96 -15.51 -11.12 -4.32
CA ASP A 96 -14.20 -11.08 -4.99
C ASP A 96 -13.28 -10.06 -4.31
N HIS A 97 -13.86 -8.96 -3.83
CA HIS A 97 -13.14 -7.94 -3.08
C HIS A 97 -12.60 -8.49 -1.76
N ALA A 98 -13.41 -9.22 -0.99
CA ALA A 98 -12.97 -9.81 0.28
C ALA A 98 -11.82 -10.81 0.09
N ALA A 99 -11.90 -11.67 -0.93
CA ALA A 99 -10.84 -12.61 -1.26
C ALA A 99 -9.54 -11.90 -1.67
N ALA A 100 -9.64 -10.91 -2.57
CA ALA A 100 -8.50 -10.12 -3.02
C ALA A 100 -7.84 -9.34 -1.87
N LEU A 101 -8.64 -8.78 -0.95
CA LEU A 101 -8.15 -8.12 0.26
C LEU A 101 -7.38 -9.05 1.20
N ALA A 102 -7.84 -10.29 1.37
CA ALA A 102 -7.16 -11.27 2.22
C ALA A 102 -5.77 -11.62 1.68
N VAL A 103 -5.66 -11.84 0.37
CA VAL A 103 -4.38 -12.12 -0.29
C VAL A 103 -3.45 -10.90 -0.20
N LEU A 104 -3.94 -9.71 -0.55
CA LEU A 104 -3.17 -8.48 -0.44
C LEU A 104 -2.65 -8.26 0.99
N SER A 105 -3.49 -8.48 2.00
CA SER A 105 -3.09 -8.31 3.40
C SER A 105 -1.95 -9.26 3.81
N ALA A 106 -1.97 -10.50 3.32
CA ALA A 106 -0.90 -11.47 3.60
C ALA A 106 0.41 -11.05 2.93
N ASP A 107 0.35 -10.63 1.66
CA ASP A 107 1.53 -10.20 0.90
C ASP A 107 2.12 -8.90 1.46
N VAL A 108 1.30 -7.95 1.87
CA VAL A 108 1.74 -6.71 2.54
C VAL A 108 2.44 -7.02 3.87
N ALA A 109 1.94 -7.98 4.66
CA ALA A 109 2.59 -8.40 5.89
C ALA A 109 3.96 -9.05 5.63
N LEU A 110 4.06 -9.89 4.58
CA LEU A 110 5.34 -10.48 4.15
C LEU A 110 6.32 -9.41 3.66
N TYR A 111 5.84 -8.42 2.90
CA TYR A 111 6.65 -7.32 2.41
C TYR A 111 7.22 -6.48 3.55
N ASP A 112 6.41 -6.10 4.54
CA ASP A 112 6.86 -5.37 5.72
C ASP A 112 7.88 -6.16 6.54
N ALA A 113 7.77 -7.49 6.61
CA ALA A 113 8.75 -8.34 7.29
C ALA A 113 10.10 -8.34 6.52
N LEU A 114 10.06 -8.57 5.20
CA LEU A 114 11.25 -8.60 4.36
C LEU A 114 11.96 -7.23 4.29
N ASP A 115 11.21 -6.14 4.21
CA ASP A 115 11.76 -4.77 4.18
C ASP A 115 12.58 -4.48 5.45
N LYS A 116 12.05 -4.84 6.63
CA LYS A 116 12.75 -4.70 7.92
C LYS A 116 14.03 -5.53 7.98
N GLU A 117 13.98 -6.78 7.54
CA GLU A 117 15.18 -7.62 7.55
C GLU A 117 16.25 -7.11 6.57
N LEU A 118 15.84 -6.56 5.43
CA LEU A 118 16.77 -5.95 4.47
C LEU A 118 17.42 -4.69 5.03
N GLN A 119 16.65 -3.83 5.72
CA GLN A 119 17.17 -2.65 6.42
C GLN A 119 18.20 -3.03 7.49
N HIS A 120 17.90 -4.00 8.35
CA HIS A 120 18.87 -4.50 9.34
C HIS A 120 20.16 -5.05 8.69
N THR A 121 20.05 -5.71 7.53
CA THR A 121 21.22 -6.24 6.81
C THR A 121 22.09 -5.13 6.21
N VAL A 122 21.54 -3.94 5.97
CA VAL A 122 22.27 -2.77 5.46
C VAL A 122 22.97 -2.00 6.59
N GLU A 123 22.38 -1.95 7.78
CA GLU A 123 22.96 -1.27 8.96
C GLU A 123 24.17 -1.98 9.59
N GLN A 124 24.36 -3.27 9.28
CA GLN A 124 25.48 -4.09 9.82
C GLN A 124 26.73 -4.12 8.92
N LEU A 125 26.81 -3.26 7.90
CA LEU A 125 27.95 -3.12 6.99
C LEU A 125 28.57 -1.71 7.10
#